data_AF-T1GEK5-F1
#
_entry.id   AF-T1GEK5-F1
#
_cell.length_a   1.000
_cell.length_b   1.000
_cell.length_c   1.000
_cell.angle_alpha   90.00
_cell.angle_beta   90.00
_cell.angle_gamma   90.00
#
_symmetry.space_group_name_H-M   'P 1'
#
loop_
_entity.id
_entity.type
_entity.pdbx_description
1 polymer ?
#
loop_
_entity_poly.entity_id
_entity_poly.type
_entity_poly.pdbx_seq_one_letter_code
_entity_poly.pdbx_strand_id
1 'polypeptide(L)'
;DNEIIERKNIEIAKYVLPKFDVNIDTPSNISIEDKTLKVKVSSNYTYGKPVSGKLTVYVNNFFCEESEKIAIEKEYSFEGIADLNIDIEYPNSFDNPLIIKAVVKEDLTGLTQETMTTVYVRTEKYSISGINIPSTFKPGEESVIKIAIKKYDGTPVLDSKNPVTLNALRSSYTEYQESAEKEILKFEGFLNETGSVEFTFIFPYKDNTITEYYLKAKYDDTESWVGHTYFSFESTSTESINLSVKTRNPSIYKDLLVSLSSSFAGRQSITEMIPTIKWLIAQRNSEGGFDSTQDTVVGLQALTMFAQKSGCGNAEMNVEFKTDEGSNGSFSVSKENSLVLQSHILPKSTKFIE
;
A
#
# COMPACT_ATOMS: atom_id res chain seq x y z
N ASP A 1 11.94 54.87 -2.87
CA ASP A 1 11.78 54.46 -1.46
C ASP A 1 10.34 54.06 -1.19
N ASN A 2 10.05 52.76 -1.30
CA ASN A 2 8.75 52.20 -0.90
C ASN A 2 8.94 51.52 0.46
N GLU A 3 8.69 52.25 1.54
CA GLU A 3 8.64 51.68 2.87
C GLU A 3 7.43 50.74 2.99
N ILE A 4 7.70 49.47 3.28
CA ILE A 4 6.68 48.48 3.61
C ILE A 4 6.32 48.71 5.08
N ILE A 5 5.10 49.18 5.33
CA ILE A 5 4.58 49.36 6.69
C ILE A 5 3.90 48.06 7.12
N GLU A 6 4.50 47.36 8.07
CA GLU A 6 3.93 46.18 8.70
C GLU A 6 3.13 46.61 9.94
N ARG A 7 1.86 46.19 10.05
CA ARG A 7 1.00 46.48 11.21
C ARG A 7 0.74 45.20 11.98
N LYS A 8 0.95 45.25 13.29
CA LYS A 8 0.64 44.17 14.22
C LYS A 8 -0.34 44.69 15.27
N ASN A 9 -1.48 44.02 15.39
CA ASN A 9 -2.45 44.32 16.44
C ASN A 9 -2.04 43.60 17.72
N ILE A 10 -2.05 44.32 18.85
CA ILE A 10 -1.83 43.77 20.19
C ILE A 10 -3.06 44.14 21.01
N GLU A 11 -3.76 43.13 21.52
CA GLU A 11 -4.87 43.32 22.44
C GLU A 11 -4.32 43.34 23.87
N ILE A 12 -4.67 44.38 24.63
CA ILE A 12 -4.26 44.56 26.02
C ILE A 12 -5.48 44.35 26.90
N ALA A 13 -5.52 43.22 27.60
CA ALA A 13 -6.57 42.89 28.57
C ALA A 13 -6.00 42.80 29.99
N LYS A 14 -6.81 43.19 30.99
CA LYS A 14 -6.48 43.02 32.41
C LYS A 14 -6.50 41.53 32.76
N TYR A 15 -5.34 40.96 33.10
CA TYR A 15 -5.26 39.56 33.53
C TYR A 15 -5.87 39.37 34.93
N VAL A 16 -6.86 38.49 35.04
CA VAL A 16 -7.43 38.04 36.31
C VAL A 16 -7.17 36.54 36.39
N LEU A 17 -6.38 36.10 37.37
CA LEU A 17 -6.09 34.68 37.58
C LEU A 17 -7.40 33.95 37.92
N PRO A 18 -7.87 32.99 37.08
CA PRO A 18 -9.02 32.16 37.41
C PRO A 18 -8.73 31.39 38.71
N LYS A 19 -9.73 31.28 39.60
CA LYS A 19 -9.56 30.51 40.85
C LYS A 19 -9.57 28.99 40.62
N PHE A 20 -10.14 28.56 39.50
CA PHE A 20 -10.25 27.18 39.05
C PHE A 20 -10.38 27.17 37.53
N ASP A 21 -10.03 26.05 36.91
CA ASP A 21 -10.18 25.82 35.48
C ASP A 21 -11.23 24.73 35.22
N VAL A 22 -11.90 24.78 34.08
CA VAL A 22 -12.87 23.77 33.62
C VAL A 22 -12.33 23.13 32.35
N ASN A 23 -12.31 21.81 32.31
CA ASN A 23 -11.87 21.03 31.16
C ASN A 23 -12.99 20.09 30.68
N ILE A 24 -13.13 19.97 29.36
CA ILE A 24 -14.04 19.01 28.72
C ILE A 24 -13.19 17.99 27.97
N ASP A 25 -13.43 16.71 28.24
CA ASP A 25 -12.91 15.57 27.50
C ASP A 25 -14.08 14.84 26.81
N THR A 26 -14.02 14.76 25.48
CA THR A 26 -15.09 14.25 24.61
C THR A 26 -14.47 13.81 23.29
N PRO A 27 -15.05 12.83 22.57
CA PRO A 27 -14.62 12.51 21.22
C PRO A 27 -14.64 13.76 20.31
N SER A 28 -13.62 13.93 19.48
CA SER A 28 -13.55 15.03 18.50
C SER A 28 -14.51 14.84 17.33
N ASN A 29 -14.93 13.60 17.08
CA ASN A 29 -15.89 13.23 16.06
C ASN A 29 -16.89 12.24 16.66
N ILE A 30 -18.09 12.18 16.11
CA ILE A 30 -19.13 11.18 16.40
C ILE A 30 -19.85 10.78 15.12
N SER A 31 -20.45 9.60 15.07
CA SER A 31 -21.31 9.22 13.96
C SER A 31 -22.72 9.79 14.15
N ILE A 32 -23.40 10.13 13.06
CA ILE A 32 -24.82 10.49 13.08
C ILE A 32 -25.73 9.36 13.58
N GLU A 33 -25.26 8.10 13.54
CA GLU A 33 -25.96 6.97 14.15
C GLU A 33 -25.85 6.95 15.69
N ASP A 34 -24.84 7.64 16.25
CA ASP A 34 -24.61 7.69 17.70
C ASP A 34 -25.64 8.60 18.36
N LYS A 35 -26.58 8.02 19.11
CA LYS A 35 -27.62 8.77 19.83
C LYS A 35 -27.15 9.41 21.14
N THR A 36 -25.93 9.14 21.57
CA THR A 36 -25.40 9.53 22.88
C THR A 36 -23.96 10.01 22.76
N LEU A 37 -23.66 11.20 23.29
CA LEU A 37 -22.31 11.72 23.41
C LEU A 37 -21.79 11.58 24.84
N LYS A 38 -20.61 10.96 24.97
CA LYS A 38 -19.87 10.89 26.23
C LYS A 38 -19.11 12.19 26.44
N VAL A 39 -19.42 12.90 27.52
CA VAL A 39 -18.78 14.15 27.91
C VAL A 39 -18.26 14.01 29.32
N LYS A 40 -16.96 14.15 29.50
CA LYS A 40 -16.32 14.21 30.81
C LYS A 40 -15.94 15.65 31.12
N VAL A 41 -16.49 16.19 32.20
CA VAL A 41 -16.14 17.52 32.69
C VAL A 41 -15.33 17.37 33.96
N SER A 42 -14.19 18.06 34.03
CA SER A 42 -13.37 18.10 35.23
C SER A 42 -13.01 19.53 35.59
N SER A 43 -13.03 19.86 36.88
CA SER A 43 -12.64 21.16 37.38
C SER A 43 -12.00 21.06 38.77
N ASN A 44 -10.81 21.63 38.86
CA ASN A 44 -10.05 21.74 40.10
C ASN A 44 -9.68 23.19 40.34
N TYR A 45 -9.63 23.57 41.61
CA TYR A 45 -9.00 24.83 42.00
C TYR A 45 -7.53 24.86 41.60
N THR A 46 -6.97 26.06 41.46
CA THR A 46 -5.54 26.26 41.14
C THR A 46 -4.58 25.62 42.16
N TYR A 47 -5.06 25.29 43.36
CA TYR A 47 -4.32 24.55 44.39
C TYR A 47 -4.61 23.04 44.42
N GLY A 48 -5.31 22.51 43.41
CA GLY A 48 -5.45 21.08 43.13
C GLY A 48 -6.62 20.35 43.78
N LYS A 49 -7.46 21.01 44.60
CA LYS A 49 -8.66 20.38 45.15
C LYS A 49 -9.83 20.41 44.15
N PRO A 50 -10.74 19.43 44.19
CA PRO A 50 -11.94 19.42 43.36
C PRO A 50 -12.86 20.62 43.68
N VAL A 51 -13.50 21.16 42.64
CA VAL A 51 -14.53 22.19 42.80
C VAL A 51 -15.87 21.53 43.16
N SER A 52 -16.49 21.99 44.25
CA SER A 52 -17.87 21.64 44.62
C SER A 52 -18.82 22.72 44.13
N GLY A 53 -19.91 22.31 43.49
CA GLY A 53 -20.93 23.24 43.03
C GLY A 53 -21.93 22.65 42.06
N LYS A 54 -22.27 23.45 41.05
CA LYS A 54 -23.21 23.10 39.99
C LYS A 54 -22.53 23.12 38.63
N LEU A 55 -22.82 22.12 37.81
CA LEU A 55 -22.38 22.03 36.43
C LEU A 55 -23.61 22.17 35.52
N THR A 56 -23.56 23.11 34.58
CA THR A 56 -24.54 23.22 33.50
C THR A 56 -23.84 22.92 32.18
N VAL A 57 -24.36 21.95 31.42
CA VAL A 57 -23.83 21.57 30.09
C VAL A 57 -24.83 21.96 29.02
N TYR A 58 -24.32 22.65 28.00
CA TYR A 58 -25.04 23.06 26.81
C TYR A 58 -24.51 22.30 25.60
N VAL A 59 -25.40 21.77 24.78
CA VAL A 59 -25.08 21.21 23.46
C VAL A 59 -25.85 21.99 22.40
N ASN A 60 -25.11 22.56 21.46
CA ASN A 60 -25.69 23.37 20.39
C ASN A 60 -25.13 22.97 19.02
N ASN A 61 -25.89 23.18 17.95
CA ASN A 61 -25.47 22.88 16.58
C ASN A 61 -25.23 24.20 15.83
N PHE A 62 -24.01 24.46 15.34
CA PHE A 62 -23.64 25.79 14.80
C PHE A 62 -24.36 26.11 13.47
N PHE A 63 -24.60 27.41 13.17
CA PHE A 63 -25.35 28.00 12.03
C PHE A 63 -26.86 28.28 12.17
N CYS A 64 -27.36 28.73 13.32
CA CYS A 64 -28.56 29.55 13.31
C CYS A 64 -28.35 30.84 14.09
N GLU A 65 -28.14 31.95 13.38
CA GLU A 65 -28.24 33.31 13.93
C GLU A 65 -29.68 33.67 14.33
N GLU A 66 -30.68 32.84 14.01
CA GLU A 66 -32.11 33.15 14.27
C GLU A 66 -32.95 32.00 14.84
N SER A 67 -32.35 31.02 15.56
CA SER A 67 -33.17 30.15 16.41
C SER A 67 -32.58 29.97 17.79
N GLU A 68 -33.29 30.51 18.79
CA GLU A 68 -33.08 30.35 20.22
C GLU A 68 -33.37 28.91 20.70
N LYS A 69 -32.95 27.88 19.97
CA LYS A 69 -33.00 26.50 20.45
C LYS A 69 -31.60 26.06 20.85
N ILE A 70 -31.27 26.33 22.11
CA ILE A 70 -30.39 25.44 22.87
C ILE A 70 -30.98 24.04 22.70
N ALA A 71 -30.30 23.14 21.98
CA ALA A 71 -30.87 21.81 21.76
C ALA A 71 -31.00 21.06 23.08
N ILE A 72 -30.00 21.20 23.97
CA ILE A 72 -29.95 20.53 25.27
C ILE A 72 -29.27 21.43 26.30
N GLU A 73 -29.95 21.65 27.43
CA GLU A 73 -29.41 22.22 28.66
C GLU A 73 -29.67 21.23 29.79
N LYS A 74 -28.62 20.78 30.47
CA LYS A 74 -28.74 19.89 31.63
C LYS A 74 -27.89 20.41 32.79
N GLU A 75 -28.49 20.49 33.97
CA GLU A 75 -27.83 20.86 35.22
C GLU A 75 -27.56 19.62 36.08
N TYR A 76 -26.39 19.58 36.70
CA TYR A 76 -25.93 18.50 37.57
C TYR A 76 -25.30 19.07 38.84
N SER A 77 -25.44 18.36 39.96
CA SER A 77 -24.53 18.53 41.09
C SER A 77 -23.11 18.14 40.66
N PHE A 78 -22.11 18.90 41.09
CA PHE A 78 -20.75 18.76 40.59
C PHE A 78 -19.73 18.69 41.72
N GLU A 79 -18.89 17.66 41.69
CA GLU A 79 -17.84 17.38 42.68
C GLU A 79 -16.55 17.00 41.96
N GLY A 80 -15.86 18.00 41.43
CA GLY A 80 -14.56 17.86 40.74
C GLY A 80 -14.60 17.21 39.36
N ILE A 81 -15.32 16.10 39.18
CA ILE A 81 -15.42 15.35 37.92
C ILE A 81 -16.86 14.86 37.71
N ALA A 82 -17.35 14.97 36.48
CA ALA A 82 -18.61 14.38 36.04
C ALA A 82 -18.43 13.65 34.70
N ASP A 83 -18.76 12.36 34.68
CA ASP A 83 -18.82 11.54 33.45
C ASP A 83 -20.29 11.44 32.99
N LEU A 84 -20.61 12.11 31.88
CA LEU A 84 -21.99 12.31 31.42
C LEU A 84 -22.23 11.61 30.07
N ASN A 85 -23.41 11.04 29.92
CA ASN A 85 -23.94 10.59 28.63
C ASN A 85 -25.09 11.52 28.24
N ILE A 86 -24.91 12.28 27.17
CA ILE A 86 -25.88 13.25 26.69
C ILE A 86 -26.57 12.65 25.47
N ASP A 87 -27.87 12.36 25.58
CA ASP A 87 -28.69 11.98 24.42
C ASP A 87 -28.76 13.14 23.44
N ILE A 88 -28.44 12.89 22.16
CA ILE A 88 -28.44 13.90 21.12
C ILE A 88 -29.45 13.53 20.05
N GLU A 89 -30.22 14.52 19.62
CA GLU A 89 -31.02 14.46 18.42
C GLU A 89 -30.35 15.34 17.36
N TYR A 90 -30.00 14.75 16.22
CA TYR A 90 -29.43 15.49 15.11
C TYR A 90 -30.56 16.17 14.33
N PRO A 91 -30.59 17.52 14.23
CA PRO A 91 -31.49 18.17 13.29
C PRO A 91 -31.07 17.80 11.86
N ASN A 92 -32.00 17.87 10.91
CA ASN A 92 -31.85 17.46 9.50
C ASN A 92 -30.72 18.17 8.69
N SER A 93 -29.84 18.95 9.32
CA SER A 93 -28.68 19.62 8.72
C SER A 93 -27.41 18.85 9.07
N PHE A 94 -26.91 18.08 8.10
CA PHE A 94 -25.94 17.00 8.26
C PHE A 94 -24.47 17.42 8.46
N ASP A 95 -24.15 18.71 8.27
CA ASP A 95 -22.74 19.17 8.23
C ASP A 95 -22.34 20.09 9.39
N ASN A 96 -23.25 20.35 10.32
CA ASN A 96 -22.98 21.32 11.38
C ASN A 96 -22.35 20.61 12.60
N PRO A 97 -21.20 21.11 13.10
CA PRO A 97 -20.59 20.55 14.29
C PRO A 97 -21.36 20.94 15.55
N LEU A 98 -21.28 20.06 16.55
CA LEU A 98 -21.83 20.32 17.87
C LEU A 98 -20.84 21.13 18.70
N ILE A 99 -21.31 22.19 19.35
CA ILE A 99 -20.57 22.91 20.37
C ILE A 99 -21.05 22.47 21.74
N ILE A 100 -20.11 21.95 22.52
CA ILE A 100 -20.32 21.55 23.90
C ILE A 100 -19.75 22.66 24.78
N LYS A 101 -20.60 23.33 25.54
CA LYS A 101 -20.20 24.34 26.52
C LYS A 101 -20.51 23.83 27.92
N ALA A 102 -19.50 23.81 28.79
CA ALA A 102 -19.64 23.46 30.21
C ALA A 102 -19.45 24.71 31.06
N VAL A 103 -20.37 24.94 31.99
CA VAL A 103 -20.37 26.07 32.91
C VAL A 103 -20.39 25.52 34.34
N VAL A 104 -19.34 25.79 35.13
CA VAL A 104 -19.24 25.36 36.52
C VAL A 104 -19.38 26.57 37.42
N LYS A 105 -20.35 26.53 38.33
CA LYS A 105 -20.56 27.53 39.39
C LYS A 105 -20.22 26.91 40.74
N GLU A 106 -19.22 27.47 41.43
CA GLU A 106 -18.81 26.97 42.75
C GLU A 106 -19.74 27.43 43.88
N ASP A 107 -19.85 26.62 44.94
CA ASP A 107 -20.72 26.92 46.08
C ASP A 107 -20.18 28.01 47.02
N LEU A 108 -18.85 28.10 47.19
CA LEU A 108 -18.24 28.93 48.24
C LEU A 108 -18.38 30.43 47.96
N THR A 109 -18.02 30.89 46.76
CA THR A 109 -18.09 32.32 46.41
C THR A 109 -19.05 32.61 45.26
N GLY A 110 -19.70 31.58 44.70
CA GLY A 110 -20.62 31.72 43.58
C GLY A 110 -19.95 32.07 42.25
N LEU A 111 -18.62 31.97 42.17
CA LEU A 111 -17.88 32.22 40.94
C LEU A 111 -18.21 31.16 39.88
N THR A 112 -18.22 31.61 38.63
CA THR A 112 -18.49 30.76 37.48
C THR A 112 -17.28 30.74 36.56
N GLN A 113 -16.97 29.57 36.01
CA GLN A 113 -16.04 29.41 34.89
C GLN A 113 -16.70 28.57 33.80
N GLU A 114 -16.30 28.82 32.56
CA GLU A 114 -16.83 28.13 31.40
C GLU A 114 -15.74 27.73 30.42
N THR A 115 -15.99 26.65 29.71
CA THR A 115 -15.15 26.21 28.60
C THR A 115 -16.03 25.63 27.49
N MET A 116 -15.53 25.61 26.27
CA MET A 116 -16.23 25.05 25.13
C MET A 116 -15.31 24.19 24.27
N THR A 117 -15.89 23.20 23.62
CA THR A 117 -15.22 22.36 22.63
C THR A 117 -16.17 22.02 21.49
N THR A 118 -15.59 21.61 20.36
CA THR A 118 -16.32 21.31 19.13
C THR A 118 -16.21 19.82 18.83
N VAL A 119 -17.35 19.20 18.51
CA VAL A 119 -17.46 17.80 18.11
C VAL A 119 -18.04 17.75 16.70
N TYR A 120 -17.32 17.13 15.77
CA TYR A 120 -17.75 17.02 14.39
C TYR A 120 -18.65 15.80 14.19
N VAL A 121 -19.84 16.02 13.62
CA VAL A 121 -20.74 14.93 13.25
C VAL A 121 -20.30 14.37 11.90
N ARG A 122 -20.16 13.05 11.81
CA ARG A 122 -19.79 12.31 10.59
C ARG A 122 -20.98 11.51 10.12
N THR A 123 -21.22 11.53 8.80
CA THR A 123 -22.25 10.69 8.18
C THR A 123 -21.83 9.23 8.20
N GLU A 124 -20.52 8.97 8.17
CA GLU A 124 -19.97 7.63 8.26
C GLU A 124 -20.11 7.05 9.67
N LYS A 125 -20.18 5.72 9.73
CA LYS A 125 -20.31 4.98 10.99
C LYS A 125 -18.98 4.70 11.66
N TYR A 126 -17.95 4.51 10.85
CA TYR A 126 -16.63 4.07 11.30
C TYR A 126 -15.53 4.97 10.77
N SER A 127 -14.48 5.12 11.56
CA SER A 127 -13.19 5.63 11.10
C SER A 127 -12.36 4.46 10.56
N ILE A 128 -12.07 4.49 9.26
CA ILE A 128 -11.23 3.51 8.56
C ILE A 128 -9.90 4.17 8.21
N SER A 129 -8.77 3.59 8.63
CA SER A 129 -7.45 4.19 8.46
C SER A 129 -6.36 3.14 8.18
N GLY A 130 -5.35 3.54 7.40
CA GLY A 130 -4.14 2.75 7.19
C GLY A 130 -3.15 2.90 8.36
N ILE A 131 -2.53 1.81 8.79
CA ILE A 131 -1.48 1.81 9.81
C ILE A 131 -0.12 1.69 9.12
N ASN A 132 0.70 2.75 9.23
CA ASN A 132 2.09 2.77 8.74
C ASN A 132 2.24 2.27 7.30
N ILE A 133 1.33 2.65 6.41
CA ILE A 133 1.40 2.28 5.00
C ILE A 133 2.67 2.89 4.40
N PRO A 134 3.58 2.09 3.83
CA PRO A 134 4.82 2.61 3.29
C PRO A 134 4.52 3.43 2.02
N SER A 135 5.20 4.58 1.89
CA SER A 135 5.10 5.41 0.69
C SER A 135 5.65 4.71 -0.56
N THR A 136 6.59 3.78 -0.36
CA THR A 136 7.18 3.00 -1.44
C THR A 136 7.22 1.52 -1.16
N PHE A 137 7.24 0.73 -2.23
CA PHE A 137 7.47 -0.70 -2.17
C PHE A 137 8.33 -1.17 -3.34
N LYS A 138 8.92 -2.35 -3.19
CA LYS A 138 9.81 -2.92 -4.20
C LYS A 138 9.03 -3.84 -5.17
N PRO A 139 9.28 -3.75 -6.48
CA PRO A 139 8.66 -4.66 -7.43
C PRO A 139 8.98 -6.13 -7.12
N GLY A 140 7.95 -6.98 -7.12
CA GLY A 140 8.08 -8.42 -6.90
C GLY A 140 8.25 -8.87 -5.45
N GLU A 141 8.34 -7.94 -4.50
CA GLU A 141 8.35 -8.26 -3.06
C GLU A 141 6.92 -8.23 -2.48
N GLU A 142 6.68 -9.02 -1.43
CA GLU A 142 5.42 -9.00 -0.69
C GLU A 142 5.28 -7.69 0.10
N SER A 143 4.14 -7.02 -0.07
CA SER A 143 3.76 -5.85 0.69
C SER A 143 2.70 -6.21 1.73
N VAL A 144 2.86 -5.69 2.93
CA VAL A 144 1.90 -5.85 4.03
C VAL A 144 1.18 -4.52 4.26
N ILE A 145 -0.12 -4.49 4.00
CA ILE A 145 -0.99 -3.33 4.26
C ILE A 145 -1.89 -3.64 5.45
N LYS A 146 -1.79 -2.81 6.50
CA LYS A 146 -2.59 -2.96 7.72
C LYS A 146 -3.64 -1.87 7.78
N ILE A 147 -4.90 -2.25 7.95
CA ILE A 147 -6.05 -1.34 8.06
C ILE A 147 -6.66 -1.50 9.45
N ALA A 148 -6.96 -0.39 10.12
CA ALA A 148 -7.70 -0.36 11.38
C ALA A 148 -9.06 0.29 11.20
N ILE A 149 -10.05 -0.29 11.89
CA ILE A 149 -11.43 0.20 11.91
C ILE A 149 -11.82 0.46 13.35
N LYS A 150 -12.24 1.71 13.61
CA LYS A 150 -12.63 2.18 14.93
C LYS A 150 -13.95 2.93 14.86
N LYS A 151 -14.68 2.98 15.95
CA LYS A 151 -15.68 4.03 16.17
C LYS A 151 -14.97 5.35 16.45
N TYR A 152 -15.68 6.46 16.32
CA TYR A 152 -15.10 7.78 16.56
C TYR A 152 -14.80 8.07 18.04
N ASP A 153 -15.39 7.31 18.97
CA ASP A 153 -14.99 7.31 20.39
C ASP A 153 -13.65 6.56 20.65
N GLY A 154 -13.00 6.07 19.59
CA GLY A 154 -11.72 5.40 19.64
C GLY A 154 -11.80 3.89 19.88
N THR A 155 -12.99 3.35 20.17
CA THR A 155 -13.16 1.91 20.40
C THR A 155 -12.94 1.12 19.10
N PRO A 156 -12.19 0.00 19.14
CA PRO A 156 -11.98 -0.84 17.96
C PRO A 156 -13.27 -1.57 17.58
N VAL A 157 -13.50 -1.74 16.28
CA VAL A 157 -14.60 -2.57 15.77
C VAL A 157 -14.16 -4.02 15.81
N LEU A 158 -14.84 -4.84 16.61
CA LEU A 158 -14.53 -6.27 16.73
C LEU A 158 -15.58 -7.07 15.95
N ASP A 159 -15.24 -7.45 14.73
CA ASP A 159 -16.12 -8.19 13.84
C ASP A 159 -15.36 -9.19 12.97
N SER A 160 -15.54 -10.47 13.29
CA SER A 160 -14.93 -11.58 12.58
C SER A 160 -15.80 -12.16 11.45
N LYS A 161 -17.00 -11.61 11.22
CA LYS A 161 -17.98 -12.16 10.27
C LYS A 161 -18.11 -11.34 9.00
N ASN A 162 -18.04 -10.01 9.08
CA ASN A 162 -18.14 -9.17 7.89
C ASN A 162 -16.73 -8.86 7.34
N PRO A 163 -16.52 -9.00 6.02
CA PRO A 163 -15.21 -8.75 5.43
C PRO A 163 -14.94 -7.25 5.28
N VAL A 164 -13.69 -6.87 5.50
CA VAL A 164 -13.12 -5.61 5.03
C VAL A 164 -12.63 -5.83 3.60
N THR A 165 -13.04 -4.97 2.69
CA THR A 165 -12.52 -4.93 1.33
C THR A 165 -11.42 -3.89 1.22
N LEU A 166 -10.27 -4.26 0.68
CA LEU A 166 -9.22 -3.33 0.25
C LEU A 166 -9.17 -3.28 -1.27
N ASN A 167 -9.37 -2.10 -1.83
CA ASN A 167 -9.19 -1.81 -3.25
C ASN A 167 -7.88 -1.05 -3.46
N ALA A 168 -6.95 -1.63 -4.21
CA ALA A 168 -5.77 -0.92 -4.70
C ALA A 168 -6.02 -0.48 -6.15
N LEU A 169 -6.18 0.82 -6.34
CA LEU A 169 -6.44 1.41 -7.65
C LEU A 169 -5.14 1.87 -8.28
N ARG A 170 -4.77 1.23 -9.38
CA ARG A 170 -3.60 1.61 -10.16
C ARG A 170 -3.82 2.96 -10.84
N SER A 171 -2.82 3.82 -10.80
CA SER A 171 -2.72 5.04 -11.60
C SER A 171 -1.43 5.00 -12.43
N SER A 172 -1.54 5.33 -13.72
CA SER A 172 -0.41 5.47 -14.65
C SER A 172 -0.28 6.95 -15.05
N TYR A 173 0.96 7.47 -15.11
CA TYR A 173 1.22 8.87 -15.47
C TYR A 173 1.05 9.16 -16.97
N THR A 174 0.99 8.13 -17.83
CA THR A 174 1.10 8.27 -19.29
C THR A 174 -0.22 8.39 -20.05
N GLU A 175 -1.38 8.34 -19.39
CA GLU A 175 -2.67 8.38 -20.08
C GLU A 175 -3.37 9.73 -19.89
N TYR A 176 -3.13 10.63 -20.85
CA TYR A 176 -3.80 11.93 -21.02
C TYR A 176 -5.27 11.81 -21.48
N GLN A 177 -5.95 10.72 -21.13
CA GLN A 177 -7.38 10.52 -21.41
C GLN A 177 -8.11 10.08 -20.14
N GLU A 178 -9.17 10.80 -19.81
CA GLU A 178 -10.04 10.67 -18.63
C GLU A 178 -10.79 9.32 -18.49
N SER A 179 -10.38 8.26 -19.19
CA SER A 179 -11.11 7.00 -19.23
C SER A 179 -10.24 5.74 -19.20
N ALA A 180 -8.99 5.83 -18.70
CA ALA A 180 -8.18 4.64 -18.48
C ALA A 180 -8.79 3.79 -17.35
N GLU A 181 -9.12 2.53 -17.65
CA GLU A 181 -9.55 1.54 -16.68
C GLU A 181 -8.48 1.42 -15.59
N LYS A 182 -8.78 1.95 -14.38
CA LYS A 182 -7.95 1.72 -13.21
C LYS A 182 -7.98 0.23 -12.93
N GLU A 183 -6.85 -0.47 -13.09
CA GLU A 183 -6.75 -1.85 -12.64
C GLU A 183 -6.99 -1.86 -11.13
N ILE A 184 -8.08 -2.50 -10.70
CA ILE A 184 -8.47 -2.62 -9.30
C ILE A 184 -8.05 -3.99 -8.81
N LEU A 185 -7.12 -4.02 -7.86
CA LEU A 185 -6.90 -5.21 -7.06
C LEU A 185 -7.85 -5.16 -5.88
N LYS A 186 -8.66 -6.21 -5.72
CA LYS A 186 -9.61 -6.33 -4.63
C LYS A 186 -9.17 -7.45 -3.71
N PHE A 187 -9.00 -7.13 -2.44
CA PHE A 187 -8.69 -8.09 -1.38
C PHE A 187 -9.79 -8.06 -0.33
N GLU A 188 -10.05 -9.21 0.27
CA GLU A 188 -11.01 -9.35 1.37
C GLU A 188 -10.33 -10.02 2.56
N GLY A 189 -10.63 -9.54 3.76
CA GLY A 189 -10.08 -10.05 5.00
C GLY A 189 -10.99 -9.70 6.18
N PHE A 190 -10.75 -10.30 7.33
CA PHE A 190 -11.60 -10.12 8.52
C PHE A 190 -10.83 -9.39 9.62
N LEU A 191 -11.55 -8.64 10.45
CA LEU A 191 -10.93 -7.95 11.58
C LEU A 191 -10.51 -8.98 12.64
N ASN A 192 -9.32 -8.76 13.20
CA ASN A 192 -8.83 -9.49 14.36
C ASN A 192 -9.38 -8.90 15.68
N GLU A 193 -8.92 -9.44 16.81
CA GLU A 193 -9.30 -9.02 18.16
C GLU A 193 -8.91 -7.56 18.52
N THR A 194 -8.13 -6.90 17.68
CA THR A 194 -7.74 -5.49 17.84
C THR A 194 -8.49 -4.54 16.92
N GLY A 195 -9.43 -5.05 16.11
CA GLY A 195 -10.15 -4.26 15.10
C GLY A 195 -9.27 -3.83 13.92
N SER A 196 -8.30 -4.67 13.56
CA SER A 196 -7.45 -4.47 12.38
C SER A 196 -7.42 -5.71 11.48
N VAL A 197 -7.08 -5.49 10.21
CA VAL A 197 -6.90 -6.54 9.20
C VAL A 197 -5.59 -6.29 8.46
N GLU A 198 -4.87 -7.37 8.13
CA GLU A 198 -3.63 -7.32 7.37
C GLU A 198 -3.84 -7.98 6.01
N PHE A 199 -3.44 -7.28 4.95
CA PHE A 199 -3.43 -7.78 3.58
C PHE A 199 -1.99 -7.94 3.13
N THR A 200 -1.63 -9.15 2.71
CA THR A 200 -0.31 -9.45 2.14
C THR A 200 -0.47 -9.78 0.67
N PHE A 201 0.19 -9.01 -0.20
CA PHE A 201 0.14 -9.23 -1.64
C PHE A 201 1.31 -8.58 -2.34
N ILE A 202 1.62 -9.09 -3.53
CA ILE A 202 2.61 -8.48 -4.44
C ILE A 202 1.83 -7.61 -5.41
N PHE A 203 2.16 -6.31 -5.45
CA PHE A 203 1.56 -5.42 -6.43
C PHE A 203 2.08 -5.79 -7.83
N PRO A 204 1.17 -5.97 -8.81
CA PRO A 204 1.55 -6.29 -10.18
C PRO A 204 2.32 -5.12 -10.78
N TYR A 205 3.44 -5.47 -11.41
CA TYR A 205 4.24 -4.52 -12.16
C TYR A 205 3.97 -4.73 -13.65
N LYS A 206 3.52 -3.67 -14.34
CA LYS A 206 3.33 -3.64 -15.80
C LYS A 206 4.02 -2.41 -16.35
N ASP A 207 5.04 -2.64 -17.16
CA ASP A 207 5.78 -1.64 -17.93
C ASP A 207 6.64 -0.66 -17.13
N ASN A 208 7.63 -0.06 -17.81
CA ASN A 208 8.57 0.93 -17.27
C ASN A 208 7.92 2.29 -16.93
N THR A 209 6.61 2.36 -16.75
CA THR A 209 5.90 3.58 -16.35
C THR A 209 5.83 3.66 -14.83
N ILE A 210 5.89 4.89 -14.30
CA ILE A 210 5.65 5.14 -12.88
C ILE A 210 4.25 4.63 -12.56
N THR A 211 4.18 3.54 -11.82
CA THR A 211 2.93 2.94 -11.37
C THR A 211 2.72 3.30 -9.90
N GLU A 212 1.61 3.96 -9.63
CA GLU A 212 1.18 4.29 -8.28
C GLU A 212 -0.10 3.52 -7.93
N TYR A 213 -0.30 3.25 -6.65
CA TYR A 213 -1.50 2.62 -6.12
C TYR A 213 -2.14 3.49 -5.05
N TYR A 214 -3.39 3.87 -5.29
CA TYR A 214 -4.24 4.50 -4.28
C TYR A 214 -5.03 3.42 -3.57
N LEU A 215 -4.99 3.42 -2.25
CA LEU A 215 -5.60 2.40 -1.42
C LEU A 215 -6.89 2.93 -0.82
N LYS A 216 -8.00 2.24 -1.09
CA LYS A 216 -9.32 2.55 -0.56
C LYS A 216 -9.87 1.32 0.16
N ALA A 217 -10.27 1.48 1.41
CA ALA A 217 -10.84 0.38 2.18
C ALA A 217 -12.34 0.63 2.40
N LYS A 218 -13.11 -0.46 2.36
CA LYS A 218 -14.54 -0.48 2.63
C LYS A 218 -14.85 -1.52 3.70
N TYR A 219 -15.72 -1.16 4.63
CA TYR A 219 -16.28 -2.06 5.62
C TYR A 219 -17.71 -1.62 5.93
N ASP A 220 -18.65 -2.57 5.90
CA ASP A 220 -20.09 -2.26 5.93
C ASP A 220 -20.43 -1.26 4.82
N ASP A 221 -21.17 -0.19 5.14
CA ASP A 221 -21.48 0.90 4.20
C ASP A 221 -20.46 2.04 4.22
N THR A 222 -19.38 1.93 5.02
CA THR A 222 -18.35 2.97 5.13
C THR A 222 -17.17 2.69 4.20
N GLU A 223 -16.75 3.69 3.44
CA GLU A 223 -15.59 3.61 2.54
C GLU A 223 -14.68 4.82 2.71
N SER A 224 -13.36 4.61 2.77
CA SER A 224 -12.38 5.67 2.98
C SER A 224 -11.06 5.41 2.25
N TRP A 225 -10.39 6.49 1.86
CA TRP A 225 -8.99 6.43 1.42
C TRP A 225 -8.09 6.16 2.61
N VAL A 226 -7.27 5.11 2.51
CA VAL A 226 -6.42 4.65 3.61
C VAL A 226 -4.94 4.90 3.38
N GLY A 227 -4.54 5.12 2.13
CA GLY A 227 -3.15 5.46 1.79
C GLY A 227 -2.89 5.53 0.29
N HIS A 228 -1.65 5.81 -0.05
CA HIS A 228 -1.12 5.86 -1.40
C HIS A 228 0.33 5.37 -1.37
N THR A 229 0.74 4.64 -2.39
CA THR A 229 2.09 4.05 -2.46
C THR A 229 2.55 3.91 -3.91
N TYR A 230 3.86 3.92 -4.15
CA TYR A 230 4.45 3.81 -5.48
C TYR A 230 5.65 2.87 -5.49
N PHE A 231 6.05 2.39 -6.67
CA PHE A 231 7.24 1.56 -6.78
C PHE A 231 8.52 2.37 -6.56
N SER A 232 9.41 1.90 -5.70
CA SER A 232 10.81 2.36 -5.65
C SER A 232 11.70 1.41 -6.44
N PHE A 233 12.48 1.97 -7.38
CA PHE A 233 13.49 1.24 -8.15
C PHE A 233 14.90 1.42 -7.59
N GLU A 234 15.03 2.00 -6.39
CA GLU A 234 16.32 2.17 -5.75
C GLU A 234 16.90 0.81 -5.37
N SER A 235 18.02 0.47 -6.00
CA SER A 235 18.78 -0.72 -5.64
C SER A 235 19.34 -0.56 -4.24
N THR A 236 18.97 -1.46 -3.33
CA THR A 236 19.65 -1.58 -2.03
C THR A 236 20.98 -2.34 -2.15
N SER A 237 21.31 -2.85 -3.34
CA SER A 237 22.58 -3.51 -3.60
C SER A 237 23.70 -2.49 -3.78
N THR A 238 24.81 -2.70 -3.08
CA THR A 238 26.08 -1.99 -3.31
C THR A 238 26.89 -2.58 -4.47
N GLU A 239 26.38 -3.65 -5.09
CA GLU A 239 27.03 -4.33 -6.20
C GLU A 239 26.86 -3.55 -7.50
N SER A 240 27.96 -3.39 -8.24
CA SER A 240 27.95 -2.72 -9.53
C SER A 240 27.61 -3.69 -10.67
N ILE A 241 26.78 -3.22 -11.59
CA ILE A 241 26.72 -3.76 -12.95
C ILE A 241 27.86 -3.13 -13.74
N ASN A 242 28.80 -3.94 -14.19
CA ASN A 242 29.92 -3.49 -15.01
C ASN A 242 29.57 -3.64 -16.49
N LEU A 243 29.68 -2.54 -17.22
CA LEU A 243 29.50 -2.48 -18.67
C LEU A 243 30.89 -2.42 -19.32
N SER A 244 31.21 -3.34 -20.23
CA SER A 244 32.49 -3.34 -20.95
C SER A 244 32.28 -3.44 -22.46
N VAL A 245 32.82 -2.47 -23.18
CA VAL A 245 32.82 -2.47 -24.65
C VAL A 245 33.76 -3.55 -25.16
N LYS A 246 33.25 -4.46 -26.00
CA LYS A 246 34.01 -5.55 -26.62
C LYS A 246 34.39 -5.28 -28.07
N THR A 247 33.78 -4.29 -28.72
CA THR A 247 34.19 -3.88 -30.07
C THR A 247 35.61 -3.32 -30.06
N ARG A 248 36.56 -4.01 -30.71
CA ARG A 248 37.98 -3.61 -30.76
C ARG A 248 38.20 -2.26 -31.46
N ASN A 249 37.47 -2.00 -32.56
CA ASN A 249 37.56 -0.77 -33.34
C ASN A 249 36.14 -0.19 -33.55
N PRO A 250 35.62 0.62 -32.61
CA PRO A 250 34.31 1.25 -32.78
C PRO A 250 34.35 2.26 -33.93
N SER A 251 33.31 2.26 -34.75
CA SER A 251 33.13 3.22 -35.85
C SER A 251 31.71 3.77 -35.84
N ILE A 252 31.56 5.02 -36.27
CA ILE A 252 30.26 5.69 -36.36
C ILE A 252 29.35 4.86 -37.30
N TYR A 253 28.08 4.70 -36.91
CA TYR A 253 27.05 3.92 -37.62
C TYR A 253 27.26 2.40 -37.69
N LYS A 254 28.07 1.81 -36.79
CA LYS A 254 28.14 0.36 -36.60
C LYS A 254 27.78 -0.03 -35.17
N ASP A 255 27.21 -1.22 -35.02
CA ASP A 255 26.81 -1.77 -33.73
C ASP A 255 28.01 -1.95 -32.79
N LEU A 256 27.78 -1.66 -31.51
CA LEU A 256 28.76 -1.82 -30.45
C LEU A 256 28.44 -3.10 -29.68
N LEU A 257 29.35 -4.08 -29.70
CA LEU A 257 29.28 -5.21 -28.80
C LEU A 257 29.68 -4.75 -27.42
N VAL A 258 28.80 -5.02 -26.46
CA VAL A 258 28.99 -4.68 -25.06
C VAL A 258 28.72 -5.95 -24.24
N SER A 259 29.58 -6.23 -23.27
CA SER A 259 29.29 -7.23 -22.25
C SER A 259 28.76 -6.55 -20.99
N LEU A 260 27.64 -7.05 -20.49
CA LEU A 260 27.23 -6.83 -19.10
C LEU A 260 27.87 -7.90 -18.23
N SER A 261 28.42 -7.50 -17.09
CA SER A 261 28.83 -8.42 -16.03
C SER A 261 28.46 -7.82 -14.68
N SER A 262 27.60 -8.51 -13.93
CA SER A 262 27.37 -8.17 -12.53
C SER A 262 28.49 -8.78 -11.67
N SER A 263 28.83 -8.09 -10.58
CA SER A 263 29.62 -8.69 -9.50
C SER A 263 28.84 -9.75 -8.71
N PHE A 264 27.54 -9.91 -9.01
CA PHE A 264 26.70 -11.02 -8.60
C PHE A 264 27.23 -12.33 -9.17
N ALA A 265 28.27 -12.88 -8.54
CA ALA A 265 28.66 -14.27 -8.65
C ALA A 265 27.64 -15.17 -7.92
N GLY A 266 26.36 -14.91 -8.13
CA GLY A 266 25.27 -15.79 -7.72
C GLY A 266 25.20 -16.93 -8.72
N ARG A 267 25.43 -18.14 -8.23
CA ARG A 267 25.22 -19.41 -8.94
C ARG A 267 23.83 -19.43 -9.58
N GLN A 268 23.67 -18.95 -10.82
CA GLN A 268 22.59 -19.50 -11.65
C GLN A 268 22.84 -21.00 -11.69
N SER A 269 21.89 -21.76 -11.15
CA SER A 269 21.98 -23.21 -11.18
C SER A 269 22.03 -23.63 -12.65
N ILE A 270 22.84 -24.65 -12.99
CA ILE A 270 22.87 -25.20 -14.36
C ILE A 270 21.45 -25.51 -14.84
N THR A 271 20.57 -25.92 -13.92
CA THR A 271 19.15 -26.20 -14.15
C THR A 271 18.37 -25.00 -14.68
N GLU A 272 18.66 -23.78 -14.22
CA GLU A 272 17.96 -22.55 -14.65
C GLU A 272 18.36 -22.13 -16.07
N MET A 273 19.55 -22.55 -16.54
CA MET A 273 20.04 -22.24 -17.88
C MET A 273 19.52 -23.21 -18.95
N ILE A 274 18.96 -24.37 -18.56
CA ILE A 274 18.51 -25.42 -19.50
C ILE A 274 17.48 -24.92 -20.53
N PRO A 275 16.41 -24.18 -20.15
CA PRO A 275 15.41 -23.73 -21.12
C PRO A 275 15.98 -22.81 -22.19
N THR A 276 16.83 -21.86 -21.79
CA THR A 276 17.50 -20.92 -22.69
C THR A 276 18.44 -21.63 -23.65
N ILE A 277 19.18 -22.64 -23.16
CA ILE A 277 20.07 -23.43 -24.01
C ILE A 277 19.29 -24.33 -24.97
N LYS A 278 18.18 -24.94 -24.53
CA LYS A 278 17.28 -25.69 -25.43
C LYS A 278 16.74 -24.79 -26.54
N TRP A 279 16.29 -23.59 -26.19
CA TRP A 279 15.85 -22.61 -27.16
C TRP A 279 16.96 -22.22 -28.14
N LEU A 280 18.17 -21.95 -27.64
CA LEU A 280 19.32 -21.58 -28.47
C LEU A 280 19.74 -22.70 -29.43
N ILE A 281 19.75 -23.96 -28.96
CA ILE A 281 20.02 -25.13 -29.81
C ILE A 281 18.94 -25.27 -30.90
N ALA A 282 17.68 -24.99 -30.58
CA ALA A 282 16.58 -25.05 -31.54
C ALA A 282 16.66 -23.98 -32.65
N GLN A 283 17.45 -22.92 -32.46
CA GLN A 283 17.71 -21.92 -33.51
C GLN A 283 18.81 -22.35 -34.50
N ARG A 284 19.44 -23.53 -34.31
CA ARG A 284 20.47 -24.02 -35.24
C ARG A 284 19.82 -24.58 -36.51
N ASN A 285 20.41 -24.25 -37.65
CA ASN A 285 20.05 -24.82 -38.94
C ASN A 285 20.64 -26.23 -39.14
N SER A 286 20.32 -26.89 -40.26
CA SER A 286 20.77 -28.27 -40.57
C SER A 286 22.28 -28.43 -40.62
N GLU A 287 23.01 -27.36 -40.95
CA GLU A 287 24.48 -27.34 -41.01
C GLU A 287 25.11 -26.98 -39.67
N GLY A 288 24.29 -26.81 -38.62
CA GLY A 288 24.75 -26.52 -37.27
C GLY A 288 25.15 -25.06 -37.03
N GLY A 289 24.92 -24.16 -37.98
CA GLY A 289 25.05 -22.71 -37.84
C GLY A 289 23.74 -22.04 -37.41
N PHE A 290 23.75 -20.71 -37.34
CA PHE A 290 22.58 -19.86 -37.07
C PHE A 290 22.29 -18.97 -38.28
N ASP A 291 21.21 -18.19 -38.23
CA ASP A 291 20.74 -17.37 -39.37
C ASP A 291 21.79 -16.45 -39.98
N SER A 292 22.75 -15.95 -39.18
CA SER A 292 23.88 -15.17 -39.66
C SER A 292 25.24 -15.70 -39.19
N THR A 293 26.31 -15.27 -39.85
CA THR A 293 27.70 -15.58 -39.45
C THR A 293 28.01 -15.04 -38.05
N GLN A 294 27.46 -13.87 -37.69
CA GLN A 294 27.68 -13.29 -36.36
C GLN A 294 26.94 -14.08 -35.29
N ASP A 295 25.68 -14.44 -35.56
CA ASP A 295 24.87 -15.27 -34.66
C ASP A 295 25.49 -16.65 -34.49
N THR A 296 26.12 -17.17 -35.53
CA THR A 296 26.85 -18.43 -35.47
C THR A 296 28.02 -18.34 -34.48
N VAL A 297 28.81 -17.26 -34.53
CA VAL A 297 29.91 -17.05 -33.58
C VAL A 297 29.39 -16.89 -32.16
N VAL A 298 28.38 -16.05 -31.94
CA VAL A 298 27.83 -15.76 -30.61
C VAL A 298 27.13 -16.97 -30.02
N GLY A 299 26.30 -17.65 -30.81
CA GLY A 299 25.56 -18.86 -30.42
C GLY A 299 26.51 -20.00 -30.05
N LEU A 300 27.52 -20.27 -30.87
CA LEU A 300 28.53 -21.31 -30.56
C LEU A 300 29.37 -20.94 -29.33
N GLN A 301 29.71 -19.66 -29.15
CA GLN A 301 30.41 -19.20 -27.96
C GLN A 301 29.57 -19.41 -26.69
N ALA A 302 28.28 -19.08 -26.72
CA ALA A 302 27.36 -19.28 -25.61
C ALA A 302 27.20 -20.77 -25.26
N LEU A 303 27.02 -21.64 -26.28
CA LEU A 303 26.93 -23.09 -26.09
C LEU A 303 28.23 -23.68 -25.51
N THR A 304 29.39 -23.19 -25.97
CA THR A 304 30.70 -23.62 -25.45
C THR A 304 30.88 -23.22 -24.00
N MET A 305 30.52 -21.98 -23.63
CA MET A 305 30.59 -21.49 -22.26
C MET A 305 29.64 -22.27 -21.34
N PHE A 306 28.44 -22.61 -21.81
CA PHE A 306 27.53 -23.48 -21.09
C PHE A 306 28.14 -24.86 -20.85
N ALA A 307 28.69 -25.51 -21.88
CA ALA A 307 29.34 -26.82 -21.76
C ALA A 307 30.52 -26.81 -20.77
N GLN A 308 31.32 -25.74 -20.77
CA GLN A 308 32.41 -25.56 -19.80
C GLN A 308 31.88 -25.46 -18.35
N LYS A 309 30.75 -24.79 -18.15
CA LYS A 309 30.18 -24.53 -16.83
C LYS A 309 29.32 -25.67 -16.30
N SER A 310 28.65 -26.42 -17.17
CA SER A 310 27.82 -27.58 -16.81
C SER A 310 28.64 -28.82 -16.46
N GLY A 311 29.91 -28.86 -16.88
CA GLY A 311 30.80 -30.01 -16.75
C GLY A 311 30.48 -31.07 -17.81
N CYS A 312 31.51 -31.63 -18.43
CA CYS A 312 31.36 -32.78 -19.33
C CYS A 312 31.05 -34.04 -18.51
N GLY A 313 29.79 -34.20 -18.08
CA GLY A 313 29.31 -35.47 -17.55
C GLY A 313 29.39 -36.56 -18.62
N ASN A 314 29.50 -37.83 -18.19
CA ASN A 314 29.34 -38.99 -19.07
C ASN A 314 27.88 -39.02 -19.57
N ALA A 315 27.58 -38.22 -20.58
CA ALA A 315 26.26 -38.17 -21.19
C ALA A 315 26.16 -39.31 -22.19
N GLU A 316 25.71 -40.48 -21.72
CA GLU A 316 25.09 -41.47 -22.58
C GLU A 316 23.66 -41.01 -22.85
N MET A 317 23.37 -40.66 -24.09
CA MET A 317 22.05 -40.23 -24.53
C MET A 317 21.49 -41.27 -25.49
N ASN A 318 20.41 -41.94 -25.08
CA ASN A 318 19.63 -42.81 -25.94
C ASN A 318 18.41 -42.03 -26.41
N VAL A 319 18.34 -41.77 -27.71
CA VAL A 319 17.18 -41.17 -28.38
C VAL A 319 16.45 -42.30 -29.08
N GLU A 320 15.28 -42.65 -28.59
CA GLU A 320 14.35 -43.55 -29.28
C GLU A 320 13.30 -42.71 -29.98
N PHE A 321 12.92 -43.10 -31.19
CA PHE A 321 11.85 -42.44 -31.93
C PHE A 321 10.92 -43.48 -32.55
N LYS A 322 9.66 -43.09 -32.71
CA LYS A 322 8.63 -43.91 -33.36
C LYS A 322 7.92 -43.08 -34.42
N THR A 323 7.76 -43.65 -35.60
CA THR A 323 6.96 -43.03 -36.67
C THR A 323 5.51 -43.50 -36.62
N ASP A 324 4.63 -42.70 -37.20
CA ASP A 324 3.21 -43.02 -37.44
C ASP A 324 2.99 -44.29 -38.28
N GLU A 325 3.99 -44.68 -39.05
CA GLU A 325 4.00 -45.91 -39.85
C GLU A 325 4.51 -47.14 -39.07
N GLY A 326 4.81 -46.99 -37.78
CA GLY A 326 5.28 -48.07 -36.92
C GLY A 326 6.76 -48.42 -37.09
N SER A 327 7.54 -47.59 -37.79
CA SER A 327 9.00 -47.73 -37.81
C SER A 327 9.56 -47.17 -36.51
N ASN A 328 10.37 -47.96 -35.84
CA ASN A 328 11.08 -47.54 -34.62
C ASN A 328 12.57 -47.46 -34.93
N GLY A 329 13.24 -46.47 -34.36
CA GLY A 329 14.69 -46.37 -34.42
C GLY A 329 15.26 -45.84 -33.11
N SER A 330 16.55 -46.07 -32.92
CA SER A 330 17.28 -45.54 -31.78
C SER A 330 18.65 -45.02 -32.19
N PHE A 331 19.09 -43.97 -31.50
CA PHE A 331 20.45 -43.46 -31.57
C PHE A 331 21.01 -43.43 -30.16
N SER A 332 22.23 -43.94 -30.01
CA SER A 332 22.97 -43.84 -28.77
C SER A 332 24.16 -42.92 -29.01
N VAL A 333 24.19 -41.79 -28.29
CA VAL A 333 25.34 -40.89 -28.26
C VAL A 333 26.10 -41.16 -26.97
N SER A 334 27.34 -41.59 -27.08
CA SER A 334 28.31 -41.81 -26.01
C SER A 334 29.50 -40.86 -26.19
N LYS A 335 30.45 -40.90 -25.25
CA LYS A 335 31.69 -40.13 -25.36
C LYS A 335 32.46 -40.42 -26.65
N GLU A 336 32.42 -41.67 -27.12
CA GLU A 336 33.20 -42.15 -28.27
C GLU A 336 32.66 -41.66 -29.62
N ASN A 337 31.35 -41.44 -29.72
CA ASN A 337 30.70 -40.96 -30.95
C ASN A 337 30.09 -39.55 -30.80
N SER A 338 30.42 -38.83 -29.73
CA SER A 338 29.90 -37.50 -29.40
C SER A 338 30.15 -36.41 -30.45
N LEU A 339 31.17 -36.61 -31.31
CA LEU A 339 31.53 -35.70 -32.40
C LEU A 339 31.11 -36.23 -33.78
N VAL A 340 30.44 -37.38 -33.82
CA VAL A 340 30.01 -38.02 -35.07
C VAL A 340 28.53 -37.73 -35.29
N LEU A 341 28.22 -37.15 -36.45
CA LEU A 341 26.83 -36.94 -36.86
C LEU A 341 26.13 -38.30 -36.99
N GLN A 342 25.10 -38.51 -36.18
CA GLN A 342 24.16 -39.61 -36.31
C GLN A 342 22.94 -39.09 -37.09
N SER A 343 22.60 -39.73 -38.21
CA SER A 343 21.43 -39.37 -39.01
C SER A 343 20.65 -40.62 -39.39
N HIS A 344 19.33 -40.48 -39.52
CA HIS A 344 18.46 -41.54 -39.98
C HIS A 344 17.51 -40.97 -41.03
N ILE A 345 17.42 -41.67 -42.16
CA ILE A 345 16.56 -41.26 -43.27
C ILE A 345 15.19 -41.88 -43.02
N LEU A 346 14.18 -41.04 -42.84
CA LEU A 346 12.82 -41.48 -42.67
C LEU A 346 12.14 -41.74 -44.02
N PRO A 347 11.16 -42.66 -44.08
CA PRO A 347 10.29 -42.82 -45.24
C PRO A 347 9.66 -41.49 -45.67
N LYS A 348 9.55 -41.26 -46.98
CA LYS A 348 8.95 -40.03 -47.54
C LYS A 348 7.48 -39.83 -47.16
N SER A 349 6.82 -40.88 -46.68
CA SER A 349 5.42 -40.90 -46.27
C SER A 349 5.20 -40.60 -44.78
N THR A 350 6.27 -40.55 -43.96
CA THR A 350 6.19 -40.22 -42.53
C THR A 350 5.64 -38.82 -42.32
N LYS A 351 4.53 -38.70 -41.56
CA LYS A 351 3.93 -37.40 -41.23
C LYS A 351 4.20 -36.98 -39.79
N PHE A 352 4.44 -37.94 -38.90
CA PHE A 352 4.64 -37.69 -37.47
C PHE A 352 5.74 -38.58 -36.90
N ILE A 353 6.50 -38.00 -35.95
CA ILE A 353 7.54 -38.68 -35.19
C ILE A 353 7.28 -38.36 -33.71
N GLU A 354 7.24 -39.39 -32.88
CA GLU A 354 7.19 -39.31 -31.42
C GLU A 354 8.54 -39.64 -30.81
#